data_AF-X0PZ34-F1
#
_entry.id   AF-X0PZ34-F1
#
_cell.length_a   1.000
_cell.length_b   1.000
_cell.length_c   1.000
_cell.angle_alpha   90.00
_cell.angle_beta   90.00
_cell.angle_gamma   90.00
#
_symmetry.space_group_name_H-M   'P 1'
#
loop_
_entity.id
_entity.type
_entity.pdbx_description
1 polymer ?
#
loop_
_entity_poly.entity_id
_entity_poly.type
_entity_poly.pdbx_seq_one_letter_code
_entity_poly.pdbx_strand_id
1 'polypeptide(L)'
;MSAHTGGTGPLSAVGEHRIRETEQEASLNLHTVLQLCAAGELRCSEKTRRPSAATVAAVGAQLAHGDFYLHDPIASFAWPLILQAGGLATVEDGRLHLTPKGRTALRRPPAEVIRQLWQRWLTHAVIDEFSRIEQIKGQRARNVLTSAKTRRQTVAQGLASCPPGEWISVDSLFTTMRRKGMSPTVARSERALWKLYLVDSHYGSLGYDGHHRWEILEGRYTAAVLLEYAGTLGLLDLDYLHPTGARSDFHDNWGGDDLDALSRYDGLQSIRLTALGCYALGLTDTYHPPTDDETTAVLKVLPNLDVVATGTLSHGDRLLLSAYAEHTADRVWTISAASLLSAIDTGRNLEDLTTFLAQRTEHELPGSMTTLITDVTRRTTQLTDHGHARVIECTDDALAALVTRDRALRRLCRPIGDRHLAVPPEHELKFRRALLKLGYILPRQTTP
;
A
#
# COMPACT_ATOMS: atom_id res chain seq x y z
N MET A 1 -35.87 -11.17 13.25
CA MET A 1 -35.95 -10.88 11.80
C MET A 1 -36.41 -9.45 11.62
N SER A 2 -35.46 -8.53 11.59
CA SER A 2 -35.63 -7.21 11.00
C SER A 2 -34.51 -7.11 9.98
N ALA A 3 -34.87 -6.99 8.70
CA ALA A 3 -33.92 -6.83 7.62
C ALA A 3 -33.17 -5.51 7.84
N HIS A 4 -31.96 -5.57 8.42
CA HIS A 4 -31.03 -4.47 8.36
C HIS A 4 -30.65 -4.28 6.90
N THR A 5 -31.25 -3.30 6.23
CA THR A 5 -30.68 -2.68 5.05
C THR A 5 -29.41 -1.93 5.48
N GLY A 6 -28.37 -2.71 5.80
CA GLY A 6 -27.09 -2.20 6.25
C GLY A 6 -26.42 -1.52 5.07
N GLY A 7 -26.40 -0.19 5.07
CA GLY A 7 -25.55 0.55 4.14
C GLY A 7 -24.13 0.02 4.20
N THR A 8 -23.42 -0.05 3.07
CA THR A 8 -22.04 -0.57 3.04
C THR A 8 -21.01 0.54 3.24
N GLY A 9 -21.40 1.81 3.08
CA GLY A 9 -20.53 2.97 3.21
C GLY A 9 -20.03 3.25 4.65
N PRO A 10 -19.10 4.22 4.77
CA PRO A 10 -18.52 4.61 6.05
C PRO A 10 -19.61 5.07 7.04
N LEU A 11 -19.43 4.70 8.29
CA LEU A 11 -20.30 5.13 9.39
C LEU A 11 -20.00 6.60 9.72
N SER A 12 -21.06 7.40 9.89
CA SER A 12 -20.93 8.87 10.04
C SER A 12 -21.55 9.45 11.31
N ALA A 13 -22.59 8.81 11.87
CA ALA A 13 -23.33 9.37 12.99
C ALA A 13 -23.32 8.47 14.25
N VAL A 14 -23.42 9.11 15.41
CA VAL A 14 -23.57 8.44 16.71
C VAL A 14 -24.85 7.61 16.72
N GLY A 15 -24.77 6.37 17.20
CA GLY A 15 -25.89 5.43 17.23
C GLY A 15 -26.11 4.65 15.94
N GLU A 16 -25.37 4.96 14.86
CA GLU A 16 -25.31 4.07 13.70
C GLU A 16 -24.59 2.77 14.05
N HIS A 17 -25.01 1.70 13.41
CA HIS A 17 -24.51 0.35 13.59
C HIS A 17 -24.26 -0.28 12.22
N ARG A 18 -23.18 -1.07 12.09
CA ARG A 18 -22.71 -1.61 10.82
C ARG A 18 -22.13 -3.01 11.01
N ILE A 19 -22.62 -3.94 10.20
CA ILE A 19 -21.96 -5.21 9.91
C ILE A 19 -21.27 -5.07 8.56
N ARG A 20 -20.00 -5.44 8.48
CA ARG A 20 -19.20 -5.35 7.25
C ARG A 20 -18.47 -6.66 7.01
N GLU A 21 -18.79 -7.28 5.88
CA GLU A 21 -18.12 -8.48 5.40
C GLU A 21 -16.86 -8.06 4.63
N THR A 22 -15.69 -8.38 5.17
CA THR A 22 -14.44 -7.75 4.73
C THR A 22 -13.63 -8.66 3.80
N GLU A 23 -13.96 -9.94 3.71
CA GLU A 23 -13.16 -10.94 2.98
C GLU A 23 -13.01 -10.60 1.47
N GLN A 24 -14.13 -10.41 0.77
CA GLN A 24 -14.11 -10.03 -0.66
C GLN A 24 -13.60 -8.60 -0.84
N GLU A 25 -14.00 -7.69 0.06
CA GLU A 25 -13.62 -6.29 0.03
C GLU A 25 -12.10 -6.11 0.08
N ALA A 26 -11.40 -6.87 0.94
CA ALA A 26 -9.95 -6.81 1.08
C ALA A 26 -9.23 -7.21 -0.21
N SER A 27 -9.78 -8.16 -0.97
CA SER A 27 -9.22 -8.56 -2.27
C SER A 27 -9.31 -7.43 -3.30
N LEU A 28 -10.46 -6.75 -3.38
CA LEU A 28 -10.67 -5.58 -4.24
C LEU A 28 -9.79 -4.40 -3.81
N ASN A 29 -9.71 -4.15 -2.50
CA ASN A 29 -8.94 -3.06 -1.92
C ASN A 29 -7.44 -3.25 -2.10
N LEU A 30 -6.92 -4.48 -1.93
CA LEU A 30 -5.52 -4.78 -2.20
C LEU A 30 -5.14 -4.39 -3.64
N HIS A 31 -5.94 -4.82 -4.62
CA HIS A 31 -5.69 -4.49 -6.02
C HIS A 31 -5.72 -2.97 -6.24
N THR A 32 -6.73 -2.30 -5.70
CA THR A 32 -6.91 -0.84 -5.79
C THR A 32 -5.70 -0.09 -5.24
N VAL A 33 -5.24 -0.40 -4.02
CA VAL A 33 -4.12 0.34 -3.41
C VAL A 33 -2.79 0.03 -4.10
N LEU A 34 -2.58 -1.20 -4.60
CA LEU A 34 -1.41 -1.51 -5.43
C LEU A 34 -1.42 -0.67 -6.72
N GLN A 35 -2.57 -0.47 -7.36
CA GLN A 35 -2.66 0.39 -8.55
C GLN A 35 -2.42 1.87 -8.25
N LEU A 36 -2.94 2.41 -7.15
CA LEU A 36 -2.64 3.77 -6.70
C LEU A 36 -1.15 3.96 -6.41
N CYS A 37 -0.50 2.95 -5.83
CA CYS A 37 0.94 2.94 -5.60
C CYS A 37 1.72 2.89 -6.94
N ALA A 38 1.28 2.06 -7.89
CA ALA A 38 1.86 1.99 -9.23
C ALA A 38 1.74 3.32 -10.00
N ALA A 39 0.66 4.06 -9.78
CA ALA A 39 0.44 5.39 -10.36
C ALA A 39 1.30 6.49 -9.70
N GLY A 40 1.99 6.20 -8.59
CA GLY A 40 2.84 7.16 -7.90
C GLY A 40 2.05 8.26 -7.17
N GLU A 41 0.78 8.02 -6.87
CA GLU A 41 -0.14 8.97 -6.22
C GLU A 41 0.00 8.99 -4.69
N LEU A 42 0.57 7.93 -4.12
CA LEU A 42 0.64 7.74 -2.68
C LEU A 42 1.91 8.36 -2.10
N ARG A 43 1.77 9.17 -1.05
CA ARG A 43 2.88 9.79 -0.31
C ARG A 43 2.93 9.33 1.15
N CYS A 44 4.14 9.08 1.64
CA CYS A 44 4.38 8.68 3.02
C CYS A 44 5.56 9.46 3.59
N SER A 45 5.53 9.70 4.90
CA SER A 45 6.65 10.29 5.63
C SER A 45 7.85 9.36 5.62
N GLU A 46 9.03 9.85 5.25
CA GLU A 46 10.27 9.04 5.35
C GLU A 46 10.62 8.69 6.79
N LYS A 47 10.38 9.63 7.72
CA LYS A 47 10.69 9.48 9.14
C LYS A 47 9.73 8.53 9.86
N THR A 48 8.43 8.69 9.64
CA THR A 48 7.41 7.96 10.41
C THR A 48 6.74 6.85 9.62
N ARG A 49 7.01 6.75 8.31
CA ARG A 49 6.37 5.82 7.35
C ARG A 49 4.86 6.02 7.18
N ARG A 50 4.24 6.90 7.97
CA ARG A 50 2.81 7.18 7.96
C ARG A 50 2.37 7.84 6.65
N PRO A 51 1.18 7.48 6.12
CA PRO A 51 0.63 8.14 4.95
C PRO A 51 0.31 9.61 5.24
N SER A 52 0.43 10.45 4.23
CA SER A 52 -0.02 11.84 4.30
C SER A 52 -1.55 11.93 4.34
N ALA A 53 -2.11 13.06 4.78
CA ALA A 53 -3.57 13.27 4.75
C ALA A 53 -4.15 13.14 3.34
N ALA A 54 -3.43 13.62 2.32
CA ALA A 54 -3.82 13.46 0.92
C ALA A 54 -3.83 11.99 0.49
N THR A 55 -2.84 11.20 0.93
CA THR A 55 -2.78 9.75 0.69
C THR A 55 -3.96 9.03 1.32
N VAL A 56 -4.30 9.37 2.57
CA VAL A 56 -5.44 8.80 3.28
C VAL A 56 -6.74 9.11 2.53
N ALA A 57 -6.95 10.35 2.11
CA ALA A 57 -8.13 10.73 1.32
C ALA A 57 -8.18 10.03 -0.05
N ALA A 58 -7.05 9.96 -0.77
CA ALA A 58 -6.97 9.30 -2.08
C ALA A 58 -7.27 7.80 -1.99
N VAL A 59 -6.71 7.12 -0.99
CA VAL A 59 -7.02 5.70 -0.75
C VAL A 59 -8.49 5.54 -0.36
N GLY A 60 -8.98 6.30 0.64
CA GLY A 60 -10.35 6.18 1.13
C GLY A 60 -11.43 6.40 0.07
N ALA A 61 -11.18 7.29 -0.89
CA ALA A 61 -12.09 7.54 -2.01
C ALA A 61 -12.18 6.38 -3.02
N GLN A 62 -11.19 5.49 -3.05
CA GLN A 62 -11.09 4.39 -4.00
C GLN A 62 -11.38 3.01 -3.38
N LEU A 63 -11.35 2.90 -2.05
CA LEU A 63 -11.70 1.65 -1.37
C LEU A 63 -13.12 1.21 -1.75
N ALA A 64 -13.28 -0.09 -2.01
CA ALA A 64 -14.58 -0.72 -2.07
C ALA A 64 -15.32 -0.42 -0.75
N HIS A 65 -16.53 0.13 -0.87
CA HIS A 65 -17.36 0.55 0.26
C HIS A 65 -16.76 1.66 1.16
N GLY A 66 -15.68 2.32 0.74
CA GLY A 66 -15.04 3.43 1.47
C GLY A 66 -14.27 2.98 2.72
N ASP A 67 -13.95 3.91 3.63
CA ASP A 67 -13.35 3.57 4.94
C ASP A 67 -14.43 3.06 5.92
N PHE A 68 -14.04 2.58 7.11
CA PHE A 68 -14.99 2.14 8.15
C PHE A 68 -15.74 3.32 8.79
N TYR A 69 -15.03 4.41 9.07
CA TYR A 69 -15.60 5.66 9.57
C TYR A 69 -15.34 6.79 8.59
N LEU A 70 -16.30 7.71 8.48
CA LEU A 70 -16.20 8.85 7.55
C LEU A 70 -15.10 9.84 7.98
N HIS A 71 -14.97 10.07 9.29
CA HIS A 71 -14.10 11.12 9.86
C HIS A 71 -12.87 10.58 10.58
N ASP A 72 -12.82 9.29 10.89
CA ASP A 72 -11.71 8.64 11.57
C ASP A 72 -11.13 7.52 10.71
N PRO A 73 -10.25 7.84 9.74
CA PRO A 73 -9.70 6.86 8.81
C PRO A 73 -9.06 5.68 9.52
N ILE A 74 -9.46 4.48 9.11
CA ILE A 74 -8.96 3.19 9.59
C ILE A 74 -8.25 2.47 8.44
N ALA A 75 -9.00 1.98 7.46
CA ALA A 75 -8.47 1.15 6.38
C ALA A 75 -7.57 1.97 5.45
N SER A 76 -7.96 3.20 5.12
CA SER A 76 -7.17 4.05 4.22
C SER A 76 -5.86 4.54 4.84
N PHE A 77 -5.78 4.59 6.17
CA PHE A 77 -4.52 4.81 6.90
C PHE A 77 -3.68 3.52 6.96
N ALA A 78 -4.31 2.37 7.16
CA ALA A 78 -3.63 1.09 7.35
C ALA A 78 -2.97 0.57 6.06
N TRP A 79 -3.66 0.64 4.92
CA TRP A 79 -3.20 0.05 3.66
C TRP A 79 -1.77 0.46 3.25
N PRO A 80 -1.39 1.76 3.21
CA PRO A 80 -0.02 2.17 2.92
C PRO A 80 1.02 1.60 3.88
N LEU A 81 0.69 1.41 5.15
CA LEU A 81 1.59 0.82 6.15
C LEU A 81 1.72 -0.70 5.98
N ILE A 82 0.61 -1.38 5.67
CA ILE A 82 0.58 -2.81 5.38
C ILE A 82 1.47 -3.14 4.17
N LEU A 83 1.35 -2.39 3.07
CA LEU A 83 2.19 -2.57 1.88
C LEU A 83 3.69 -2.38 2.20
N GLN A 84 4.02 -1.37 3.02
CA GLN A 84 5.39 -1.13 3.48
C GLN A 84 5.92 -2.28 4.35
N ALA A 85 5.14 -2.74 5.34
CA ALA A 85 5.54 -3.85 6.22
C ALA A 85 5.72 -5.16 5.45
N GLY A 86 4.88 -5.39 4.43
CA GLY A 86 4.97 -6.52 3.51
C GLY A 86 6.17 -6.49 2.57
N GLY A 87 6.85 -5.34 2.45
CA GLY A 87 7.89 -5.11 1.46
C GLY A 87 7.35 -5.04 0.03
N LEU A 88 6.05 -4.79 -0.14
CA LEU A 88 5.44 -4.60 -1.46
C LEU A 88 5.66 -3.18 -1.98
N ALA A 89 5.84 -2.22 -1.07
CA ALA A 89 6.16 -0.85 -1.42
C ALA A 89 7.24 -0.27 -0.49
N THR A 90 7.99 0.71 -0.99
CA THR A 90 9.02 1.44 -0.25
C THR A 90 8.82 2.94 -0.43
N VAL A 91 9.29 3.73 0.54
CA VAL A 91 9.23 5.20 0.43
C VAL A 91 10.56 5.71 -0.11
N GLU A 92 10.49 6.41 -1.24
CA GLU A 92 11.60 7.07 -1.93
C GLU A 92 11.15 8.50 -2.24
N ASP A 93 11.95 9.50 -1.86
CA ASP A 93 11.64 10.93 -2.02
C ASP A 93 10.23 11.33 -1.55
N GLY A 94 9.82 10.79 -0.41
CA GLY A 94 8.49 10.98 0.19
C GLY A 94 7.30 10.37 -0.57
N ARG A 95 7.54 9.60 -1.64
CA ARG A 95 6.52 8.86 -2.41
C ARG A 95 6.60 7.38 -2.14
N LEU A 96 5.46 6.70 -2.18
CA LEU A 96 5.37 5.26 -1.98
C LEU A 96 5.41 4.55 -3.34
N HIS A 97 6.50 3.84 -3.61
CA HIS A 97 6.76 3.14 -4.86
C HIS A 97 6.66 1.63 -4.69
N LEU A 98 6.09 0.93 -5.69
CA LEU A 98 6.08 -0.53 -5.70
C LEU A 98 7.50 -1.08 -5.84
N THR A 99 7.85 -2.04 -5.00
CA THR A 99 9.06 -2.86 -5.14
C THR A 99 8.85 -3.90 -6.26
N PRO A 100 9.91 -4.61 -6.72
CA PRO A 100 9.73 -5.76 -7.61
C PRO A 100 8.74 -6.80 -7.05
N LYS A 101 8.74 -6.99 -5.72
CA LYS A 101 7.79 -7.87 -5.03
C LYS A 101 6.35 -7.34 -5.12
N GLY A 102 6.16 -6.03 -4.97
CA GLY A 102 4.85 -5.37 -5.14
C GLY A 102 4.30 -5.49 -6.56
N ARG A 103 5.14 -5.32 -7.58
CA ARG A 103 4.73 -5.53 -8.98
C ARG A 103 4.31 -6.98 -9.24
N THR A 104 5.07 -7.95 -8.75
CA THR A 104 4.67 -9.37 -8.84
C THR A 104 3.36 -9.65 -8.10
N ALA A 105 3.08 -8.96 -6.99
CA ALA A 105 1.85 -9.15 -6.23
C ALA A 105 0.57 -8.80 -7.02
N LEU A 106 0.64 -7.88 -7.99
CA LEU A 106 -0.49 -7.56 -8.88
C LEU A 106 -0.99 -8.75 -9.71
N ARG A 107 -0.14 -9.77 -9.92
CA ARG A 107 -0.43 -10.95 -10.74
C ARG A 107 -0.68 -12.21 -9.93
N ARG A 108 -0.59 -12.14 -8.60
CA ARG A 108 -0.78 -13.30 -7.71
C ARG A 108 -2.20 -13.35 -7.16
N PRO A 109 -2.69 -14.53 -6.78
CA PRO A 109 -3.97 -14.65 -6.09
C PRO A 109 -4.03 -13.73 -4.86
N PRO A 110 -5.04 -12.86 -4.72
CA PRO A 110 -5.12 -11.88 -3.62
C PRO A 110 -5.00 -12.51 -2.23
N ALA A 111 -5.63 -13.67 -2.01
CA ALA A 111 -5.57 -14.39 -0.75
C ALA A 111 -4.13 -14.77 -0.33
N GLU A 112 -3.29 -15.20 -1.28
CA GLU A 112 -1.88 -15.51 -1.02
C GLU A 112 -1.10 -14.26 -0.62
N VAL A 113 -1.36 -13.14 -1.30
CA VAL A 113 -0.72 -11.84 -1.02
C VAL A 113 -1.14 -11.36 0.37
N ILE A 114 -2.43 -11.41 0.70
CA ILE A 114 -2.99 -11.03 2.01
C ILE A 114 -2.39 -11.88 3.13
N ARG A 115 -2.31 -13.21 2.96
CA ARG A 115 -1.64 -14.10 3.93
C ARG A 115 -0.19 -13.66 4.17
N GLN A 116 0.56 -13.37 3.11
CA GLN A 116 1.94 -12.90 3.23
C GLN A 116 2.03 -11.52 3.90
N LEU A 117 1.11 -10.60 3.59
CA LEU A 117 1.02 -9.28 4.23
C LEU A 117 0.77 -9.42 5.73
N TRP A 118 -0.17 -10.27 6.15
CA TRP A 118 -0.45 -10.52 7.55
C TRP A 118 0.76 -11.11 8.29
N GLN A 119 1.38 -12.16 7.74
CA GLN A 119 2.58 -12.77 8.35
C GLN A 119 3.74 -11.77 8.51
N ARG A 120 3.92 -10.89 7.51
CA ARG A 120 4.90 -9.81 7.58
C ARG A 120 4.50 -8.74 8.59
N TRP A 121 3.22 -8.39 8.67
CA TRP A 121 2.70 -7.46 9.66
C TRP A 121 3.02 -7.92 11.08
N LEU A 122 2.80 -9.21 11.40
CA LEU A 122 3.09 -9.76 12.73
C LEU A 122 4.56 -9.64 13.15
N THR A 123 5.49 -9.54 12.20
CA THR A 123 6.92 -9.60 12.47
C THR A 123 7.68 -8.30 12.19
N HIS A 124 7.15 -7.42 11.33
CA HIS A 124 7.80 -6.20 10.89
C HIS A 124 6.99 -4.94 11.28
N ALA A 125 7.38 -4.32 12.40
CA ALA A 125 6.72 -3.16 12.95
C ALA A 125 7.15 -1.85 12.27
N VAL A 126 6.42 -1.44 11.22
CA VAL A 126 6.55 -0.09 10.61
C VAL A 126 5.93 1.01 11.48
N ILE A 127 5.03 0.63 12.38
CA ILE A 127 4.35 1.48 13.36
C ILE A 127 4.06 0.63 14.61
N ASP A 128 3.81 1.28 15.74
CA ASP A 128 3.22 0.65 16.93
C ASP A 128 1.72 0.98 16.96
N GLU A 129 0.83 -0.02 16.98
CA GLU A 129 -0.62 0.21 17.01
C GLU A 129 -1.07 1.03 18.21
N PHE A 130 -0.35 0.93 19.34
CA PHE A 130 -0.68 1.70 20.53
C PHE A 130 -0.59 3.21 20.27
N SER A 131 0.27 3.62 19.32
CA SER A 131 0.40 5.01 18.88
C SER A 131 -0.82 5.59 18.16
N ARG A 132 -1.86 4.78 17.93
CA ARG A 132 -3.16 5.18 17.39
C ARG A 132 -4.23 5.37 18.47
N ILE A 133 -3.95 4.98 19.72
CA ILE A 133 -4.81 5.27 20.87
C ILE A 133 -4.37 6.61 21.44
N GLU A 134 -4.77 7.68 20.77
CA GLU A 134 -4.18 9.00 20.97
C GLU A 134 -4.52 9.62 22.32
N GLN A 135 -5.61 9.20 22.98
CA GLN A 135 -5.99 9.73 24.29
C GLN A 135 -5.04 9.29 25.41
N ILE A 136 -4.39 8.13 25.27
CA ILE A 136 -3.34 7.69 26.19
C ILE A 136 -2.03 8.36 25.79
N LYS A 137 -1.57 9.31 26.59
CA LYS A 137 -0.36 10.09 26.34
C LYS A 137 0.88 9.43 26.96
N GLY A 138 2.05 10.04 26.72
CA GLY A 138 3.33 9.61 27.30
C GLY A 138 3.97 8.35 26.69
N GLN A 139 3.33 7.77 25.68
CA GLN A 139 3.79 6.56 24.97
C GLN A 139 5.21 6.67 24.37
N ARG A 140 5.64 7.88 23.99
CA ARG A 140 6.95 8.15 23.37
C ARG A 140 8.10 8.22 24.38
N ALA A 141 7.83 8.15 25.68
CA ALA A 141 8.88 8.18 26.67
C ALA A 141 9.73 6.90 26.62
N ARG A 142 10.99 7.01 27.04
CA ARG A 142 11.96 5.92 26.97
C ARG A 142 11.50 4.73 27.81
N ASN A 143 11.60 3.52 27.24
CA ASN A 143 11.34 2.24 27.89
C ASN A 143 9.91 2.09 28.47
N VAL A 144 8.91 2.69 27.82
CA VAL A 144 7.51 2.57 28.25
C VAL A 144 6.86 1.29 27.73
N LEU A 145 6.86 1.10 26.41
CA LEU A 145 6.13 0.02 25.76
C LEU A 145 6.98 -1.25 25.63
N THR A 146 6.34 -2.41 25.67
CA THR A 146 6.93 -3.69 25.23
C THR A 146 7.11 -3.72 23.70
N SER A 147 7.57 -4.83 23.14
CA SER A 147 7.74 -4.98 21.69
C SER A 147 6.41 -5.11 20.95
N ALA A 148 6.18 -4.28 19.94
CA ALA A 148 5.01 -4.39 19.06
C ALA A 148 4.92 -5.77 18.39
N LYS A 149 6.05 -6.35 17.97
CA LYS A 149 6.11 -7.71 17.40
C LYS A 149 5.48 -8.74 18.35
N THR A 150 5.90 -8.73 19.61
CA THR A 150 5.40 -9.69 20.61
C THR A 150 3.90 -9.50 20.83
N ARG A 151 3.44 -8.25 20.99
CA ARG A 151 2.02 -7.97 21.18
C ARG A 151 1.16 -8.40 19.99
N ARG A 152 1.59 -8.12 18.75
CA ARG A 152 0.92 -8.58 17.52
C ARG A 152 0.80 -10.10 17.47
N GLN A 153 1.88 -10.82 17.79
CA GLN A 153 1.88 -12.29 17.82
C GLN A 153 0.90 -12.83 18.87
N THR A 154 0.83 -12.21 20.05
CA THR A 154 -0.14 -12.57 21.08
C THR A 154 -1.58 -12.33 20.63
N VAL A 155 -1.87 -11.21 19.97
CA VAL A 155 -3.23 -10.96 19.40
C VAL A 155 -3.56 -11.99 18.32
N ALA A 156 -2.60 -12.35 17.46
CA ALA A 156 -2.79 -13.39 16.44
C ALA A 156 -3.08 -14.77 17.05
N GLN A 157 -2.45 -15.12 18.17
CA GLN A 157 -2.76 -16.34 18.92
C GLN A 157 -4.18 -16.29 19.51
N GLY A 158 -4.60 -15.12 20.02
CA GLY A 158 -5.97 -14.89 20.46
C GLY A 158 -6.98 -15.14 19.33
N LEU A 159 -6.74 -14.54 18.16
CA LEU A 159 -7.55 -14.73 16.95
C LEU A 159 -7.61 -16.19 16.50
N ALA A 160 -6.48 -16.89 16.49
CA ALA A 160 -6.41 -18.31 16.12
C ALA A 160 -7.20 -19.23 17.07
N SER A 161 -7.59 -18.73 18.24
CA SER A 161 -8.40 -19.46 19.21
C SER A 161 -9.91 -19.21 19.09
N CYS A 162 -10.33 -18.35 18.15
CA CYS A 162 -11.72 -18.05 17.87
C CYS A 162 -12.35 -19.14 17.01
N PRO A 163 -13.64 -19.48 17.21
CA PRO A 163 -14.35 -20.38 16.32
C PRO A 163 -14.47 -19.77 14.90
N PRO A 164 -14.02 -20.48 13.85
CA PRO A 164 -14.17 -20.03 12.47
C PRO A 164 -15.64 -19.82 12.08
N GLY A 165 -15.94 -18.72 11.37
CA GLY A 165 -17.28 -18.44 10.84
C GLY A 165 -18.34 -18.07 11.89
N GLU A 166 -18.00 -18.00 13.17
CA GLU A 166 -18.92 -17.61 14.25
C GLU A 166 -18.65 -16.16 14.70
N TRP A 167 -19.73 -15.42 14.98
CA TRP A 167 -19.64 -14.10 15.59
C TRP A 167 -19.33 -14.23 17.08
N ILE A 168 -18.27 -13.56 17.53
CA ILE A 168 -17.91 -13.45 18.94
C ILE A 168 -17.81 -11.98 19.34
N SER A 169 -18.30 -11.64 20.53
CA SER A 169 -18.10 -10.29 21.05
C SER A 169 -16.62 -10.06 21.40
N VAL A 170 -16.16 -8.82 21.22
CA VAL A 170 -14.80 -8.41 21.56
C VAL A 170 -14.51 -8.67 23.04
N ASP A 171 -15.48 -8.45 23.92
CA ASP A 171 -15.30 -8.70 25.36
C ASP A 171 -15.18 -10.21 25.69
N SER A 172 -15.84 -11.07 24.91
CA SER A 172 -15.68 -12.53 25.03
C SER A 172 -14.28 -12.97 24.58
N LEU A 173 -13.75 -12.36 23.52
CA LEU A 173 -12.36 -12.56 23.10
C LEU A 173 -11.40 -12.09 24.19
N PHE A 174 -11.59 -10.90 24.75
CA PHE A 174 -10.78 -10.36 25.83
C PHE A 174 -10.75 -11.30 27.05
N THR A 175 -11.92 -11.77 27.47
CA THR A 175 -12.07 -12.75 28.55
C THR A 175 -11.31 -14.03 28.25
N THR A 176 -11.41 -14.55 27.01
CA THR A 176 -10.72 -15.77 26.60
C THR A 176 -9.20 -15.59 26.55
N MET A 177 -8.72 -14.47 26.03
CA MET A 177 -7.29 -14.13 25.99
C MET A 177 -6.71 -14.05 27.40
N ARG A 178 -7.38 -13.35 28.32
CA ARG A 178 -7.00 -13.26 29.73
C ARG A 178 -6.95 -14.63 30.40
N ARG A 179 -8.01 -15.43 30.24
CA ARG A 179 -8.10 -16.79 30.82
C ARG A 179 -7.00 -17.72 30.32
N LYS A 180 -6.58 -17.59 29.05
CA LYS A 180 -5.53 -18.41 28.44
C LYS A 180 -4.12 -17.83 28.59
N GLY A 181 -3.94 -16.73 29.32
CA GLY A 181 -2.64 -16.08 29.50
C GLY A 181 -2.10 -15.40 28.23
N MET A 182 -2.93 -15.15 27.23
CA MET A 182 -2.58 -14.49 25.96
C MET A 182 -2.73 -12.98 26.08
N SER A 183 -2.00 -12.36 27.00
CA SER A 183 -2.07 -10.90 27.21
C SER A 183 -1.02 -10.16 26.37
N PRO A 184 -1.41 -9.25 25.45
CA PRO A 184 -0.47 -8.43 24.69
C PRO A 184 0.05 -7.27 25.55
N THR A 185 0.70 -7.58 26.67
CA THR A 185 1.12 -6.64 27.72
C THR A 185 1.72 -5.37 27.13
N VAL A 186 1.10 -4.22 27.36
CA VAL A 186 1.49 -2.94 26.73
C VAL A 186 2.65 -2.30 27.47
N ALA A 187 2.49 -2.08 28.77
CA ALA A 187 3.51 -1.43 29.60
C ALA A 187 4.63 -2.42 29.95
N ARG A 188 5.88 -1.98 29.85
CA ARG A 188 7.06 -2.83 30.11
C ARG A 188 7.22 -3.21 31.58
N SER A 189 6.69 -2.41 32.49
CA SER A 189 6.71 -2.64 33.93
C SER A 189 5.68 -1.75 34.61
N GLU A 190 5.39 -2.00 35.89
CA GLU A 190 4.53 -1.12 36.69
C GLU A 190 5.05 0.33 36.73
N ARG A 191 6.38 0.50 36.82
CA ARG A 191 7.00 1.83 36.74
C ARG A 191 6.76 2.53 35.39
N ALA A 192 6.57 1.77 34.30
CA ALA A 192 6.26 2.34 33.00
C ALA A 192 4.83 2.88 32.91
N LEU A 193 3.88 2.34 33.69
CA LEU A 193 2.50 2.82 33.74
C LEU A 193 2.40 4.27 34.21
N TRP A 194 3.27 4.68 35.14
CA TRP A 194 3.35 6.07 35.61
C TRP A 194 3.66 7.09 34.52
N LYS A 195 4.18 6.64 33.37
CA LYS A 195 4.46 7.50 32.21
C LYS A 195 3.29 7.58 31.24
N LEU A 196 2.31 6.67 31.35
CA LEU A 196 1.09 6.69 30.55
C LEU A 196 0.01 7.42 31.33
N TYR A 197 -0.76 8.27 30.66
CA TYR A 197 -1.76 9.09 31.33
C TYR A 197 -2.86 9.55 30.37
N LEU A 198 -4.02 9.88 30.92
CA LEU A 198 -5.08 10.62 30.23
C LEU A 198 -4.97 12.10 30.62
N VAL A 199 -5.11 13.00 29.64
CA VAL A 199 -5.15 14.47 29.83
C VAL A 199 -3.90 15.07 30.52
N ASP A 200 -3.67 14.80 31.80
CA ASP A 200 -2.56 15.28 32.63
C ASP A 200 -1.70 14.14 33.22
N SER A 201 -0.38 14.33 33.26
CA SER A 201 0.57 13.30 33.68
C SER A 201 0.63 13.04 35.19
N HIS A 202 0.19 13.99 36.01
CA HIS A 202 0.16 13.86 37.46
C HIS A 202 -1.16 13.22 37.92
N TYR A 203 -2.29 13.79 37.51
CA TYR A 203 -3.61 13.35 37.97
C TYR A 203 -4.16 12.17 37.18
N GLY A 204 -3.98 12.17 35.85
CA GLY A 204 -4.49 11.12 34.96
C GLY A 204 -3.55 9.95 34.77
N SER A 205 -2.56 9.76 35.65
CA SER A 205 -1.57 8.70 35.52
C SER A 205 -2.19 7.31 35.62
N LEU A 206 -1.85 6.42 34.69
CA LEU A 206 -2.29 5.02 34.71
C LEU A 206 -1.44 4.18 35.69
N GLY A 207 -0.45 4.78 36.35
CA GLY A 207 0.35 4.12 37.40
C GLY A 207 -0.37 3.95 38.73
N TYR A 208 -1.48 4.65 38.95
CA TYR A 208 -2.33 4.44 40.11
C TYR A 208 -3.01 3.07 40.06
N ASP A 209 -3.19 2.46 41.23
CA ASP A 209 -3.85 1.16 41.35
C ASP A 209 -5.30 1.25 40.86
N GLY A 210 -5.75 0.22 40.13
CA GLY A 210 -7.08 0.18 39.51
C GLY A 210 -7.26 1.03 38.23
N HIS A 211 -6.33 1.93 37.90
CA HIS A 211 -6.49 2.86 36.75
C HIS A 211 -5.90 2.36 35.43
N HIS A 212 -5.37 1.14 35.38
CA HIS A 212 -4.81 0.51 34.18
C HIS A 212 -5.44 -0.85 33.90
N ARG A 213 -6.77 -0.93 34.01
CA ARG A 213 -7.53 -2.15 33.69
C ARG A 213 -7.14 -2.69 32.31
N TRP A 214 -7.18 -4.01 32.17
CA TRP A 214 -6.76 -4.71 30.95
C TRP A 214 -7.46 -4.15 29.71
N GLU A 215 -8.74 -3.81 29.82
CA GLU A 215 -9.59 -3.30 28.74
C GLU A 215 -9.12 -1.92 28.22
N ILE A 216 -8.49 -1.10 29.08
CA ILE A 216 -7.97 0.23 28.76
C ILE A 216 -6.67 0.14 27.95
N LEU A 217 -5.75 -0.76 28.33
CA LEU A 217 -4.43 -0.88 27.69
C LEU A 217 -4.41 -2.01 26.65
N GLU A 218 -4.39 -3.25 27.11
CA GLU A 218 -4.30 -4.44 26.26
C GLU A 218 -5.54 -4.61 25.38
N GLY A 219 -6.73 -4.28 25.90
CA GLY A 219 -7.99 -4.33 25.18
C GLY A 219 -8.01 -3.34 24.02
N ARG A 220 -7.67 -2.06 24.26
CA ARG A 220 -7.57 -1.06 23.19
C ARG A 220 -6.47 -1.37 22.17
N TYR A 221 -5.33 -1.88 22.63
CA TYR A 221 -4.30 -2.37 21.71
C TYR A 221 -4.83 -3.49 20.82
N THR A 222 -5.54 -4.46 21.41
CA THR A 222 -6.14 -5.58 20.68
C THR A 222 -7.17 -5.06 19.68
N ALA A 223 -8.09 -4.19 20.09
CA ALA A 223 -9.10 -3.60 19.21
C ALA A 223 -8.47 -2.84 18.02
N ALA A 224 -7.36 -2.14 18.23
CA ALA A 224 -6.60 -1.51 17.14
C ALA A 224 -6.07 -2.53 16.14
N VAL A 225 -5.49 -3.65 16.60
CA VAL A 225 -5.02 -4.73 15.71
C VAL A 225 -6.18 -5.37 14.94
N LEU A 226 -7.30 -5.61 15.62
CA LEU A 226 -8.49 -6.25 15.05
C LEU A 226 -9.15 -5.39 13.97
N LEU A 227 -9.52 -4.16 14.30
CA LEU A 227 -10.27 -3.28 13.40
C LEU A 227 -9.37 -2.71 12.30
N GLU A 228 -8.20 -2.18 12.65
CA GLU A 228 -7.39 -1.43 11.68
C GLU A 228 -6.57 -2.30 10.73
N TYR A 229 -6.13 -3.48 11.15
CA TYR A 229 -5.20 -4.27 10.36
C TYR A 229 -5.79 -5.62 9.95
N ALA A 230 -6.31 -6.41 10.89
CA ALA A 230 -6.92 -7.70 10.55
C ALA A 230 -8.22 -7.51 9.74
N GLY A 231 -9.09 -6.58 10.14
CA GLY A 231 -10.31 -6.21 9.42
C GLY A 231 -10.03 -5.63 8.04
N THR A 232 -9.09 -4.68 7.93
CA THR A 232 -8.66 -4.12 6.63
C THR A 232 -8.12 -5.19 5.66
N LEU A 233 -7.45 -6.22 6.18
CA LEU A 233 -6.93 -7.34 5.39
C LEU A 233 -7.97 -8.43 5.11
N GLY A 234 -9.23 -8.29 5.55
CA GLY A 234 -10.28 -9.26 5.25
C GLY A 234 -10.25 -10.51 6.12
N LEU A 235 -9.45 -10.53 7.20
CA LEU A 235 -9.33 -11.68 8.09
C LEU A 235 -10.55 -11.80 9.02
N LEU A 236 -11.26 -10.69 9.24
CA LEU A 236 -12.36 -10.59 10.19
C LEU A 236 -13.51 -9.83 9.55
N ASP A 237 -14.70 -10.41 9.54
CA ASP A 237 -15.91 -9.60 9.38
C ASP A 237 -16.14 -8.84 10.69
N LEU A 238 -16.68 -7.63 10.55
CA LEU A 238 -16.71 -6.65 11.62
C LEU A 238 -18.14 -6.23 11.92
N ASP A 239 -18.45 -6.20 13.21
CA ASP A 239 -19.66 -5.62 13.76
C ASP A 239 -19.26 -4.44 14.64
N TYR A 240 -19.63 -3.22 14.24
CA TYR A 240 -19.16 -1.99 14.86
C TYR A 240 -20.19 -0.86 14.81
N LEU A 241 -20.02 0.11 15.70
CA LEU A 241 -20.80 1.32 15.81
C LEU A 241 -19.90 2.55 15.96
N HIS A 242 -20.46 3.75 15.99
CA HIS A 242 -19.68 4.97 16.21
C HIS A 242 -18.92 4.92 17.55
N PRO A 243 -17.61 5.25 17.63
CA PRO A 243 -16.84 5.10 18.86
C PRO A 243 -17.34 5.96 20.03
N THR A 244 -17.92 7.14 19.76
CA THR A 244 -18.51 8.01 20.79
C THR A 244 -19.58 7.29 21.62
N GLY A 245 -19.36 7.22 22.93
CA GLY A 245 -20.27 6.59 23.89
C GLY A 245 -20.31 5.07 23.81
N ALA A 246 -19.49 4.43 22.97
CA ALA A 246 -19.50 2.98 22.76
C ALA A 246 -19.02 2.20 23.99
N ARG A 247 -18.11 2.80 24.77
CA ARG A 247 -17.51 2.21 25.98
C ARG A 247 -17.33 3.29 27.04
N SER A 248 -17.44 2.90 28.30
CA SER A 248 -17.30 3.77 29.48
C SER A 248 -16.29 3.24 30.50
N ASP A 249 -15.55 2.18 30.16
CA ASP A 249 -14.56 1.49 31.00
C ASP A 249 -13.33 2.35 31.37
N PHE A 250 -13.27 3.60 30.90
CA PHE A 250 -12.23 4.58 31.21
C PHE A 250 -12.78 5.81 31.94
N HIS A 251 -14.10 5.96 32.12
CA HIS A 251 -14.72 7.14 32.75
C HIS A 251 -14.36 7.28 34.24
N ASP A 252 -14.05 6.17 34.92
CA ASP A 252 -13.59 6.19 36.32
C ASP A 252 -12.15 6.72 36.46
N ASN A 253 -11.40 6.85 35.36
CA ASN A 253 -10.07 7.46 35.40
C ASN A 253 -10.18 8.98 35.32
N TRP A 254 -9.30 9.67 36.06
CA TRP A 254 -9.25 11.12 36.03
C TRP A 254 -9.02 11.65 34.60
N GLY A 255 -9.91 12.55 34.16
CA GLY A 255 -9.91 13.12 32.81
C GLY A 255 -10.48 12.18 31.74
N GLY A 256 -10.97 11.00 32.11
CA GLY A 256 -11.66 10.08 31.21
C GLY A 256 -13.15 10.36 31.07
N ASP A 257 -13.77 10.95 32.08
CA ASP A 257 -15.19 11.33 32.16
C ASP A 257 -15.62 12.33 31.08
N ASP A 258 -14.74 13.24 30.68
CA ASP A 258 -14.98 14.21 29.60
C ASP A 258 -14.69 13.65 28.20
N LEU A 259 -14.21 12.41 28.08
CA LEU A 259 -13.90 11.80 26.78
C LEU A 259 -15.12 11.08 26.19
N ASP A 260 -15.49 11.50 24.98
CA ASP A 260 -16.49 10.82 24.15
C ASP A 260 -16.12 9.37 23.83
N ALA A 261 -14.82 9.10 23.64
CA ALA A 261 -14.25 7.78 23.40
C ALA A 261 -12.76 7.78 23.79
N LEU A 262 -12.24 6.64 24.25
CA LEU A 262 -10.80 6.50 24.52
C LEU A 262 -10.01 6.29 23.22
N SER A 263 -10.61 5.64 22.24
CA SER A 263 -10.03 5.42 20.93
C SER A 263 -11.10 5.31 19.84
N ARG A 264 -10.68 5.48 18.59
CA ARG A 264 -11.51 5.18 17.40
C ARG A 264 -11.94 3.71 17.29
N TYR A 265 -11.35 2.82 18.09
CA TYR A 265 -11.68 1.39 18.08
C TYR A 265 -12.73 0.99 19.12
N ASP A 266 -13.16 1.94 19.97
CA ASP A 266 -14.11 1.68 21.05
C ASP A 266 -15.45 1.16 20.52
N GLY A 267 -15.79 1.54 19.29
CA GLY A 267 -16.99 1.11 18.58
C GLY A 267 -17.02 -0.35 18.13
N LEU A 268 -15.91 -1.08 18.15
CA LEU A 268 -15.89 -2.50 17.73
C LEU A 268 -16.62 -3.38 18.76
N GLN A 269 -17.70 -4.03 18.31
CA GLN A 269 -18.60 -4.85 19.13
C GLN A 269 -18.28 -6.34 19.02
N SER A 270 -18.26 -6.85 17.79
CA SER A 270 -18.06 -8.27 17.52
C SER A 270 -17.20 -8.48 16.28
N ILE A 271 -16.59 -9.66 16.20
CA ILE A 271 -15.81 -10.10 15.04
C ILE A 271 -16.23 -11.51 14.64
N ARG A 272 -16.08 -11.83 13.36
CA ARG A 272 -16.21 -13.20 12.84
C ARG A 272 -14.98 -13.56 12.04
N LEU A 273 -14.30 -14.64 12.42
CA LEU A 273 -13.10 -15.10 11.71
C LEU A 273 -13.50 -15.67 10.34
N THR A 274 -12.98 -15.07 9.27
CA THR A 274 -13.35 -15.41 7.89
C THR A 274 -12.58 -16.63 7.37
N ALA A 275 -12.94 -17.16 6.19
CA ALA A 275 -12.21 -18.26 5.56
C ALA A 275 -10.80 -17.80 5.15
N LEU A 276 -10.69 -16.57 4.65
CA LEU A 276 -9.41 -15.91 4.39
C LEU A 276 -8.61 -15.70 5.68
N GLY A 277 -9.29 -15.36 6.78
CA GLY A 277 -8.74 -15.26 8.12
C GLY A 277 -8.08 -16.55 8.59
N CYS A 278 -8.79 -17.66 8.45
CA CYS A 278 -8.29 -18.99 8.79
C CYS A 278 -7.04 -19.35 7.97
N TYR A 279 -7.07 -19.08 6.66
CA TYR A 279 -5.94 -19.31 5.77
C TYR A 279 -4.72 -18.43 6.14
N ALA A 280 -4.95 -17.14 6.42
CA ALA A 280 -3.90 -16.20 6.77
C ALA A 280 -3.23 -16.54 8.12
N LEU A 281 -4.00 -17.03 9.09
CA LEU A 281 -3.53 -17.50 10.38
C LEU A 281 -2.88 -18.90 10.33
N GLY A 282 -3.00 -19.62 9.21
CA GLY A 282 -2.47 -20.97 9.05
C GLY A 282 -3.30 -22.04 9.76
N LEU A 283 -4.59 -21.77 10.01
CA LEU A 283 -5.56 -22.77 10.49
C LEU A 283 -6.01 -23.71 9.35
N THR A 284 -5.92 -23.24 8.10
CA THR A 284 -6.12 -24.04 6.89
C THR A 284 -4.95 -23.84 5.92
N ASP A 285 -4.61 -24.91 5.19
CA ASP A 285 -3.52 -24.88 4.21
C ASP A 285 -3.94 -24.33 2.84
N THR A 286 -5.22 -24.47 2.50
CA THR A 286 -5.82 -23.98 1.27
C THR A 286 -6.89 -22.94 1.58
N TYR A 287 -7.06 -22.01 0.64
CA TYR A 287 -8.14 -21.04 0.66
C TYR A 287 -9.13 -21.38 -0.45
N HIS A 288 -10.39 -21.49 -0.08
CA HIS A 288 -11.51 -21.59 -1.01
C HIS A 288 -12.37 -20.35 -0.77
N PRO A 289 -12.51 -19.46 -1.78
CA PRO A 289 -13.40 -18.32 -1.62
C PRO A 289 -14.82 -18.82 -1.37
N PRO A 290 -15.61 -18.15 -0.51
CA PRO A 290 -17.03 -18.44 -0.38
C PRO A 290 -17.65 -18.39 -1.77
N THR A 291 -18.35 -19.47 -2.13
CA THR A 291 -18.96 -19.68 -3.43
C THR A 291 -19.97 -18.58 -3.74
N ASP A 292 -19.50 -17.52 -4.38
CA ASP A 292 -20.24 -16.56 -5.21
C ASP A 292 -19.23 -15.51 -5.69
N ASP A 293 -18.55 -15.85 -6.79
CA ASP A 293 -18.07 -14.91 -7.81
C ASP A 293 -17.42 -15.75 -8.90
N GLU A 294 -18.26 -16.28 -9.81
CA GLU A 294 -17.79 -16.49 -11.17
C GLU A 294 -17.16 -15.17 -11.59
N THR A 295 -15.88 -15.18 -11.96
CA THR A 295 -15.19 -14.02 -12.54
C THR A 295 -16.00 -13.59 -13.75
N THR A 296 -17.00 -12.74 -13.55
CA THR A 296 -17.97 -12.44 -14.59
C THR A 296 -17.18 -11.66 -15.61
N ALA A 297 -17.25 -12.07 -16.87
CA ALA A 297 -16.61 -11.32 -17.93
C ALA A 297 -17.29 -9.96 -18.07
N VAL A 298 -16.74 -8.97 -17.38
CA VAL A 298 -17.26 -7.60 -17.31
C VAL A 298 -16.66 -6.70 -18.38
N LEU A 299 -15.80 -7.24 -19.26
CA LEU A 299 -15.18 -6.51 -20.35
C LEU A 299 -15.44 -7.18 -21.70
N LYS A 300 -15.61 -6.33 -22.72
CA LYS A 300 -15.60 -6.71 -24.13
C LYS A 300 -14.56 -5.87 -24.87
N VAL A 301 -13.63 -6.52 -25.55
CA VAL A 301 -12.63 -5.86 -26.40
C VAL A 301 -13.10 -5.90 -27.84
N LEU A 302 -13.23 -4.74 -28.48
CA LEU A 302 -13.73 -4.59 -29.84
C LEU A 302 -12.57 -4.50 -30.85
N PRO A 303 -12.79 -4.85 -32.13
CA PRO A 303 -11.74 -4.78 -33.16
C PRO A 303 -11.16 -3.39 -33.39
N ASN A 304 -11.91 -2.34 -33.05
CA ASN A 304 -11.47 -0.94 -33.11
C ASN A 304 -10.62 -0.52 -31.89
N LEU A 305 -10.22 -1.48 -31.04
CA LEU A 305 -9.37 -1.29 -29.85
C LEU A 305 -10.06 -0.59 -28.67
N ASP A 306 -11.39 -0.47 -28.72
CA ASP A 306 -12.17 -0.08 -27.56
C ASP A 306 -12.35 -1.26 -26.61
N VAL A 307 -12.15 -0.99 -25.32
CA VAL A 307 -12.47 -1.87 -24.21
C VAL A 307 -13.73 -1.32 -23.54
N VAL A 308 -14.81 -2.08 -23.63
CA VAL A 308 -16.13 -1.70 -23.13
C VAL A 308 -16.45 -2.49 -21.88
N ALA A 309 -16.78 -1.78 -20.79
CA ALA A 309 -17.29 -2.42 -19.59
C ALA A 309 -18.76 -2.83 -19.77
N THR A 310 -19.04 -4.13 -19.68
CA THR A 310 -20.39 -4.72 -19.72
C THR A 310 -21.01 -4.83 -18.33
N GLY A 311 -20.18 -4.90 -17.27
CA GLY A 311 -20.61 -4.93 -15.86
C GLY A 311 -19.89 -3.90 -14.99
N THR A 312 -20.17 -3.88 -13.69
CA THR A 312 -19.52 -2.93 -12.78
C THR A 312 -18.05 -3.31 -12.58
N LEU A 313 -17.15 -2.40 -12.97
CA LEU A 313 -15.72 -2.55 -12.69
C LEU A 313 -15.42 -2.15 -11.25
N SER A 314 -14.45 -2.82 -10.62
CA SER A 314 -13.88 -2.33 -9.35
C SER A 314 -13.07 -1.06 -9.59
N HIS A 315 -12.79 -0.29 -8.53
CA HIS A 315 -11.92 0.89 -8.63
C HIS A 315 -10.51 0.51 -9.11
N GLY A 316 -9.95 -0.59 -8.59
CA GLY A 316 -8.66 -1.10 -9.04
C GLY A 316 -8.64 -1.48 -10.53
N ASP A 317 -9.69 -2.15 -11.04
CA ASP A 317 -9.78 -2.48 -12.46
C ASP A 317 -9.84 -1.21 -13.34
N ARG A 318 -10.61 -0.19 -12.91
CA ARG A 318 -10.67 1.12 -13.59
C ARG A 318 -9.30 1.82 -13.60
N LEU A 319 -8.59 1.82 -12.48
CA LEU A 319 -7.25 2.41 -12.36
C LEU A 319 -6.25 1.68 -13.25
N LEU A 320 -6.29 0.35 -13.28
CA LEU A 320 -5.45 -0.46 -14.18
C LEU A 320 -5.74 -0.09 -15.63
N LEU A 321 -7.00 -0.16 -16.07
CA LEU A 321 -7.37 0.08 -17.46
C LEU A 321 -7.02 1.51 -17.92
N SER A 322 -7.31 2.50 -17.09
CA SER A 322 -7.00 3.92 -17.36
C SER A 322 -5.49 4.20 -17.40
N ALA A 323 -4.67 3.28 -16.88
CA ALA A 323 -3.21 3.41 -16.98
C ALA A 323 -2.64 2.95 -18.32
N TYR A 324 -3.40 2.21 -19.13
CA TYR A 324 -2.98 1.72 -20.45
C TYR A 324 -3.84 2.28 -21.59
N ALA A 325 -4.96 2.92 -21.27
CA ALA A 325 -5.97 3.34 -22.22
C ALA A 325 -6.54 4.71 -21.84
N GLU A 326 -6.99 5.45 -22.85
CA GLU A 326 -7.69 6.72 -22.62
C GLU A 326 -9.15 6.44 -22.29
N HIS A 327 -9.67 7.02 -21.19
CA HIS A 327 -11.09 6.93 -20.84
C HIS A 327 -11.89 7.90 -21.72
N THR A 328 -12.54 7.37 -22.76
CA THR A 328 -13.18 8.16 -23.82
C THR A 328 -14.68 8.36 -23.58
N ALA A 329 -15.31 7.49 -22.79
CA ALA A 329 -16.70 7.60 -22.36
C ALA A 329 -16.89 6.82 -21.05
N ASP A 330 -18.02 7.03 -20.36
CA ASP A 330 -18.34 6.46 -19.03
C ASP A 330 -17.86 5.01 -18.83
N ARG A 331 -18.10 4.15 -19.83
CA ARG A 331 -17.80 2.71 -19.79
C ARG A 331 -16.86 2.25 -20.90
N VAL A 332 -16.14 3.17 -21.54
CA VAL A 332 -15.32 2.90 -22.72
C VAL A 332 -13.91 3.45 -22.53
N TRP A 333 -12.94 2.59 -22.79
CA TRP A 333 -11.52 2.93 -22.81
C TRP A 333 -10.93 2.57 -24.17
N THR A 334 -10.21 3.50 -24.77
CA THR A 334 -9.60 3.28 -26.08
C THR A 334 -8.09 3.04 -25.91
N ILE A 335 -7.62 1.88 -26.38
CA ILE A 335 -6.18 1.55 -26.36
C ILE A 335 -5.55 2.02 -27.67
N SER A 336 -4.42 2.71 -27.56
CA SER A 336 -3.63 3.18 -28.71
C SER A 336 -2.15 2.88 -28.53
N ALA A 337 -1.36 2.99 -29.61
CA ALA A 337 0.09 2.87 -29.50
C ALA A 337 0.68 3.93 -28.55
N ALA A 338 0.12 5.14 -28.56
CA ALA A 338 0.56 6.23 -27.70
C ALA A 338 0.28 5.94 -26.22
N SER A 339 -0.93 5.46 -25.89
CA SER A 339 -1.29 5.13 -24.52
C SER A 339 -0.45 3.98 -23.95
N LEU A 340 -0.18 2.94 -24.76
CA LEU A 340 0.68 1.82 -24.35
C LEU A 340 2.15 2.25 -24.18
N LEU A 341 2.69 3.08 -25.07
CA LEU A 341 4.05 3.61 -24.93
C LEU A 341 4.17 4.50 -23.70
N SER A 342 3.16 5.34 -23.42
CA SER A 342 3.11 6.15 -22.20
C SER A 342 3.06 5.29 -20.94
N ALA A 343 2.30 4.19 -20.95
CA ALA A 343 2.26 3.26 -19.83
C ALA A 343 3.65 2.67 -19.56
N ILE A 344 4.35 2.25 -20.61
CA ILE A 344 5.71 1.68 -20.51
C ILE A 344 6.72 2.71 -20.02
N ASP A 345 6.64 3.96 -20.50
CA ASP A 345 7.48 5.07 -20.04
C ASP A 345 7.33 5.33 -18.54
N THR A 346 6.12 5.19 -18.00
CA THR A 346 5.86 5.24 -16.55
C THR A 346 6.27 3.98 -15.78
N GLY A 347 6.90 3.00 -16.45
CA GLY A 347 7.44 1.78 -15.86
C GLY A 347 6.43 0.63 -15.72
N ARG A 348 5.30 0.68 -16.44
CA ARG A 348 4.29 -0.39 -16.46
C ARG A 348 4.63 -1.49 -17.45
N ASN A 349 4.22 -2.72 -17.14
CA ASN A 349 4.44 -3.88 -18.00
C ASN A 349 3.16 -4.20 -18.80
N LEU A 350 3.27 -4.39 -20.12
CA LEU A 350 2.13 -4.77 -20.96
C LEU A 350 1.53 -6.13 -20.60
N GLU A 351 2.32 -7.03 -20.01
CA GLU A 351 1.84 -8.32 -19.52
C GLU A 351 0.73 -8.17 -18.47
N ASP A 352 0.78 -7.12 -17.65
CA ASP A 352 -0.23 -6.86 -16.63
C ASP A 352 -1.58 -6.52 -17.29
N LEU A 353 -1.57 -5.76 -18.40
CA LEU A 353 -2.75 -5.45 -19.19
C LEU A 353 -3.32 -6.70 -19.87
N THR A 354 -2.47 -7.51 -20.52
CA THR A 354 -2.94 -8.71 -21.24
C THR A 354 -3.53 -9.75 -20.29
N THR A 355 -2.89 -9.93 -19.14
CA THR A 355 -3.37 -10.85 -18.09
C THR A 355 -4.71 -10.36 -17.55
N PHE A 356 -4.83 -9.06 -17.27
CA PHE A 356 -6.07 -8.44 -16.81
C PHE A 356 -7.20 -8.61 -17.82
N LEU A 357 -6.96 -8.30 -19.10
CA LEU A 357 -7.99 -8.44 -20.13
C LEU A 357 -8.42 -9.91 -20.26
N ALA A 358 -7.47 -10.85 -20.35
CA ALA A 358 -7.76 -12.27 -20.44
C ALA A 358 -8.60 -12.81 -19.27
N GLN A 359 -8.43 -12.26 -18.06
CA GLN A 359 -9.21 -12.64 -16.87
C GLN A 359 -10.62 -12.04 -16.83
N ARG A 360 -10.86 -10.94 -17.56
CA ARG A 360 -12.09 -10.14 -17.47
C ARG A 360 -12.93 -10.17 -18.76
N THR A 361 -12.45 -10.81 -19.81
CA THR A 361 -13.14 -10.98 -21.08
C THR A 361 -13.61 -12.41 -21.29
N GLU A 362 -14.81 -12.57 -21.82
CA GLU A 362 -15.41 -13.87 -22.17
C GLU A 362 -14.80 -14.47 -23.45
N HIS A 363 -14.45 -13.59 -24.40
CA HIS A 363 -14.00 -13.95 -25.74
C HIS A 363 -12.49 -13.69 -25.88
N GLU A 364 -11.85 -14.41 -26.81
CA GLU A 364 -10.45 -14.13 -27.17
C GLU A 364 -10.26 -12.68 -27.63
N LEU A 365 -9.07 -12.14 -27.36
CA LEU A 365 -8.71 -10.79 -27.74
C LEU A 365 -8.69 -10.65 -29.28
N PRO A 366 -9.26 -9.58 -29.86
CA PRO A 366 -9.21 -9.35 -31.31
C PRO A 366 -7.78 -9.32 -31.86
N GLY A 367 -7.58 -9.83 -33.07
CA GLY A 367 -6.26 -9.84 -33.71
C GLY A 367 -5.60 -8.45 -33.80
N SER A 368 -6.39 -7.39 -33.94
CA SER A 368 -5.90 -6.00 -33.93
C SER A 368 -5.22 -5.62 -32.62
N MET A 369 -5.73 -6.10 -31.48
CA MET A 369 -5.11 -5.89 -30.16
C MET A 369 -3.76 -6.60 -30.07
N THR A 370 -3.71 -7.87 -30.49
CA THR A 370 -2.48 -8.66 -30.48
C THR A 370 -1.40 -8.05 -31.38
N THR A 371 -1.78 -7.57 -32.58
CA THR A 371 -0.87 -6.86 -33.48
C THR A 371 -0.35 -5.58 -32.84
N LEU A 372 -1.22 -4.77 -32.23
CA LEU A 372 -0.81 -3.52 -31.57
C LEU A 372 0.20 -3.77 -30.44
N ILE A 373 -0.09 -4.71 -29.54
CA ILE A 373 0.80 -5.05 -28.42
C ILE A 373 2.15 -5.52 -28.94
N THR A 374 2.17 -6.37 -29.97
CA THR A 374 3.39 -6.87 -30.60
C THR A 374 4.21 -5.74 -31.20
N ASP A 375 3.56 -4.82 -31.93
CA ASP A 375 4.21 -3.68 -32.54
C ASP A 375 4.79 -2.71 -31.51
N VAL A 376 4.07 -2.42 -30.43
CA VAL A 376 4.56 -1.58 -29.33
C VAL A 376 5.73 -2.26 -28.62
N THR A 377 5.62 -3.55 -28.31
CA THR A 377 6.71 -4.33 -27.68
C THR A 377 7.96 -4.35 -28.55
N ARG A 378 7.81 -4.41 -29.88
CA ARG A 378 8.94 -4.28 -30.80
C ARG A 378 9.58 -2.90 -30.72
N ARG A 379 8.79 -1.82 -30.66
CA ARG A 379 9.30 -0.43 -30.63
C ARG A 379 10.11 -0.11 -29.37
N THR A 380 9.77 -0.69 -28.21
CA THR A 380 10.45 -0.38 -26.94
C THR A 380 11.88 -0.88 -26.87
N THR A 381 12.27 -1.83 -27.73
CA THR A 381 13.63 -2.39 -27.77
C THR A 381 14.49 -1.83 -28.92
N GLN A 382 13.96 -0.91 -29.72
CA GLN A 382 14.66 -0.35 -30.89
C GLN A 382 15.61 0.81 -30.56
N LEU A 383 15.49 1.40 -29.38
CA LEU A 383 16.35 2.50 -28.93
C LEU A 383 17.22 2.01 -27.77
N THR A 384 18.48 2.42 -27.77
CA THR A 384 19.43 2.15 -26.68
C THR A 384 19.98 3.47 -26.19
N ASP A 385 19.77 3.76 -24.90
CA ASP A 385 20.39 4.91 -24.26
C ASP A 385 21.87 4.60 -23.98
N HIS A 386 22.75 5.45 -24.52
CA HIS A 386 24.19 5.38 -24.29
C HIS A 386 24.67 6.40 -23.25
N GLY A 387 23.75 7.10 -22.59
CA GLY A 387 24.03 8.11 -21.58
C GLY A 387 24.43 9.46 -22.16
N HIS A 388 24.88 10.35 -21.28
CA HIS A 388 25.34 11.68 -21.67
C HIS A 388 26.67 11.62 -22.42
N ALA A 389 26.86 12.51 -23.38
CA ALA A 389 28.15 12.74 -24.02
C ALA A 389 28.44 14.24 -24.06
N ARG A 390 29.70 14.60 -23.84
CA ARG A 390 30.17 15.96 -24.08
C ARG A 390 30.40 16.12 -25.58
N VAL A 391 29.71 17.07 -26.20
CA VAL A 391 29.91 17.42 -27.61
C VAL A 391 31.02 18.46 -27.73
N ILE A 392 32.00 18.18 -28.57
CA ILE A 392 33.15 19.04 -28.86
C ILE A 392 33.12 19.39 -30.34
N GLU A 393 33.12 20.68 -30.65
CA GLU A 393 33.27 21.18 -32.02
C GLU A 393 34.76 21.30 -32.39
N CYS A 394 35.09 20.84 -33.59
CA CYS A 394 36.36 21.03 -34.26
C CYS A 394 36.26 22.20 -35.26
N THR A 395 37.36 22.91 -35.43
CA THR A 395 37.46 24.04 -36.37
C THR A 395 37.15 23.65 -37.81
N ASP A 396 37.46 22.42 -38.20
CA ASP A 396 37.20 21.87 -39.52
C ASP A 396 37.11 20.33 -39.49
N ASP A 397 36.68 19.75 -40.60
CA ASP A 397 36.51 18.30 -40.80
C ASP A 397 37.86 17.57 -40.71
N ALA A 398 38.96 18.24 -41.07
CA ALA A 398 40.30 17.65 -41.05
C ALA A 398 40.77 17.39 -39.61
N LEU A 399 40.48 18.32 -38.69
CA LEU A 399 40.77 18.15 -37.27
C LEU A 399 39.90 17.05 -36.65
N ALA A 400 38.60 17.00 -36.97
CA ALA A 400 37.73 15.92 -36.52
C ALA A 400 38.22 14.54 -37.02
N ALA A 401 38.63 14.46 -38.29
CA ALA A 401 39.21 13.25 -38.89
C ALA A 401 40.54 12.87 -38.24
N LEU A 402 41.40 13.84 -37.93
CA LEU A 402 42.68 13.62 -37.24
C LEU A 402 42.44 12.99 -35.86
N VAL A 403 41.52 13.54 -35.07
CA VAL A 403 41.20 13.06 -33.72
C VAL A 403 40.54 11.69 -33.75
N THR A 404 39.62 11.44 -34.69
CA THR A 404 38.90 10.15 -34.78
C THR A 404 39.73 9.02 -35.39
N ARG A 405 40.83 9.33 -36.10
CA ARG A 405 41.78 8.34 -36.64
C ARG A 405 42.95 8.05 -35.71
N ASP A 406 43.24 8.95 -34.76
CA ASP A 406 44.30 8.72 -33.78
C ASP A 406 44.01 7.48 -32.92
N ARG A 407 45.05 6.64 -32.73
CA ARG A 407 44.90 5.33 -32.08
C ARG A 407 44.49 5.43 -30.61
N ALA A 408 44.89 6.50 -29.92
CA ALA A 408 44.59 6.72 -28.51
C ALA A 408 43.22 7.40 -28.33
N LEU A 409 42.87 8.34 -29.20
CA LEU A 409 41.64 9.14 -29.11
C LEU A 409 40.41 8.44 -29.69
N ARG A 410 40.53 7.65 -30.75
CA ARG A 410 39.39 6.98 -31.42
C ARG A 410 38.55 6.07 -30.53
N ARG A 411 39.12 5.58 -29.43
CA ARG A 411 38.42 4.72 -28.45
C ARG A 411 37.71 5.52 -27.36
N LEU A 412 37.98 6.82 -27.28
CA LEU A 412 37.52 7.73 -26.25
C LEU A 412 36.46 8.70 -26.76
N CYS A 413 36.24 8.78 -28.08
CA CYS A 413 35.25 9.63 -28.71
C CYS A 413 34.56 8.93 -29.89
N ARG A 414 33.39 9.44 -30.29
CA ARG A 414 32.70 9.08 -31.53
C ARG A 414 32.47 10.34 -32.38
N PRO A 415 32.63 10.29 -33.71
CA PRO A 415 32.24 11.41 -34.57
C PRO A 415 30.72 11.62 -34.53
N ILE A 416 30.30 12.88 -34.54
CA ILE A 416 28.91 13.33 -34.72
C ILE A 416 28.92 14.33 -35.88
N GLY A 417 28.50 13.88 -37.06
CA GLY A 417 28.67 14.65 -38.29
C GLY A 417 30.15 14.90 -38.63
N ASP A 418 30.42 15.95 -39.40
CA ASP A 418 31.74 16.16 -39.99
C ASP A 418 32.71 16.92 -39.06
N ARG A 419 32.17 17.75 -38.15
CA ARG A 419 32.96 18.66 -37.30
C ARG A 419 32.80 18.45 -35.80
N HIS A 420 32.01 17.50 -35.34
CA HIS A 420 31.79 17.30 -33.90
C HIS A 420 32.21 15.93 -33.42
N LEU A 421 32.60 15.87 -32.14
CA LEU A 421 32.99 14.67 -31.43
C LEU A 421 32.15 14.54 -30.17
N ALA A 422 31.55 13.37 -29.95
CA ALA A 422 31.00 12.98 -28.65
C ALA A 422 32.06 12.28 -27.81
N VAL A 423 32.27 12.78 -26.60
CA VAL A 423 33.15 12.17 -25.60
C VAL A 423 32.30 11.77 -24.39
N PRO A 424 32.20 10.47 -24.06
CA PRO A 424 31.55 10.04 -22.83
C PRO A 424 32.23 10.65 -21.58
N PRO A 425 31.49 11.08 -20.54
CA PRO A 425 32.04 11.70 -19.33
C PRO A 425 33.14 10.88 -18.67
N GLU A 426 33.00 9.56 -18.63
CA GLU A 426 33.97 8.61 -18.07
C GLU A 426 35.31 8.58 -18.84
N HIS A 427 35.33 9.09 -20.08
CA HIS A 427 36.50 9.15 -20.94
C HIS A 427 37.11 10.55 -21.02
N GLU A 428 36.45 11.58 -20.49
CA GLU A 428 36.85 12.98 -20.68
C GLU A 428 38.29 13.26 -20.22
N LEU A 429 38.68 12.81 -19.03
CA LEU A 429 40.03 13.03 -18.50
C LEU A 429 41.10 12.36 -19.36
N LYS A 430 40.83 11.14 -19.85
CA LYS A 430 41.75 10.41 -20.73
C LYS A 430 41.82 11.07 -22.10
N PHE A 431 40.67 11.51 -22.63
CA PHE A 431 40.57 12.21 -23.90
C PHE A 431 41.39 13.50 -23.88
N ARG A 432 41.19 14.36 -22.87
CA ARG A 432 41.96 15.62 -22.72
C ARG A 432 43.47 15.38 -22.68
N ARG A 433 43.92 14.34 -21.96
CA ARG A 433 45.35 13.97 -21.88
C ARG A 433 45.90 13.48 -23.22
N ALA A 434 45.12 12.71 -23.97
CA ALA A 434 45.52 12.24 -25.30
C ALA A 434 45.50 13.38 -26.34
N LEU A 435 44.53 14.28 -26.23
CA LEU A 435 44.40 15.47 -27.09
C LEU A 435 45.60 16.40 -26.92
N LEU A 436 46.03 16.62 -25.67
CA LEU A 436 47.25 17.36 -25.33
C LEU A 436 48.50 16.76 -26.01
N LYS A 437 48.61 15.43 -26.05
CA LYS A 437 49.72 14.75 -26.73
C LYS A 437 49.67 14.92 -28.25
N LEU A 438 48.48 15.10 -28.82
CA LEU A 438 48.27 15.42 -30.23
C LEU A 438 48.51 16.91 -30.56
N GLY A 439 48.78 17.74 -29.55
CA GLY A 439 49.06 19.18 -29.71
C GLY A 439 47.84 20.09 -29.58
N TYR A 440 46.68 19.57 -29.16
CA TYR A 440 45.44 20.34 -29.03
C TYR A 440 44.96 20.42 -27.58
N ILE A 441 44.38 21.56 -27.22
CA ILE A 441 43.76 21.79 -25.91
C ILE A 441 42.27 21.97 -26.10
N LEU A 442 41.50 21.25 -25.27
CA LEU A 442 40.09 21.56 -25.06
C LEU A 442 39.98 22.53 -23.87
N PRO A 443 39.53 23.78 -24.08
CA PRO A 443 39.32 24.72 -22.99
C PRO A 443 38.40 24.13 -21.90
N ARG A 444 38.64 24.49 -20.64
CA ARG A 444 37.65 24.21 -19.59
C ARG A 444 36.55 25.26 -19.74
N GLN A 445 35.36 24.84 -20.16
CA GLN A 445 34.19 25.69 -20.01
C GLN A 445 33.88 25.84 -18.52
N THR A 446 33.80 27.07 -18.05
CA THR A 446 33.00 27.47 -16.89
C THR A 446 31.53 27.32 -17.29
N THR A 447 30.79 26.46 -16.60
CA THR A 447 29.34 26.32 -16.78
C THR A 447 28.67 27.67 -16.50
N PRO A 448 27.74 28.17 -17.35
CA PRO A 448 26.75 29.16 -16.90
C PRO A 448 25.77 28.56 -15.90
#